data_AF-A0A9E4U5G4-F1
#
_entry.id   AF-A0A9E4U5G4-F1
#
_cell.length_a   1.000
_cell.length_b   1.000
_cell.length_c   1.000
_cell.angle_alpha   90.00
_cell.angle_beta   90.00
_cell.angle_gamma   90.00
#
_symmetry.space_group_name_H-M   'P 1'
#
loop_
_entity.id
_entity.type
_entity.pdbx_description
1 polymer ?
#
loop_
_entity_poly.entity_id
_entity_poly.type
_entity_poly.pdbx_seq_one_letter_code
_entity_poly.pdbx_strand_id
1 'polypeptide(L)'
;MANVGANASHAFNSPIFEDGTFEFITIPEDRDLPGEHVVRYGQLTSFNNPGLSLRDFIPKRLWDFPTHNDPEFETFTYGDNCETSPRAASLKRMVAGDFIFFLARLTRQTAKDKMGNGLPLQHGFYFVGFLEIESVLRDVTRRP
;
A
#
# COMPACT_ATOMS: atom_id res chain seq x y z
N MET A 1 -1.61 7.05 -13.43
CA MET A 1 -0.92 7.19 -12.14
C MET A 1 -1.94 7.02 -11.03
N ALA A 2 -1.61 6.25 -10.01
CA ALA A 2 -2.47 5.97 -8.86
C ALA A 2 -1.73 6.28 -7.55
N ASN A 3 -2.42 6.93 -6.62
CA ASN A 3 -1.93 7.11 -5.25
C ASN A 3 -2.35 5.89 -4.43
N VAL A 4 -1.35 5.19 -3.90
CA VAL A 4 -1.50 3.93 -3.20
C VAL A 4 -0.80 4.00 -1.84
N GLY A 5 -1.05 3.02 -0.98
CA GLY A 5 -0.45 3.00 0.35
C GLY A 5 -1.18 3.86 1.38
N ALA A 6 -0.93 3.55 2.65
CA ALA A 6 -1.37 4.36 3.78
C ALA A 6 -0.83 5.80 3.66
N ASN A 7 -1.69 6.77 3.97
CA ASN A 7 -1.38 8.19 3.85
C ASN A 7 -1.72 8.95 5.16
N ALA A 8 -1.67 10.29 5.12
CA ALA A 8 -1.85 11.13 6.32
C ALA A 8 -3.21 10.99 7.04
N SER A 9 -4.24 10.40 6.42
CA SER A 9 -5.52 10.10 7.09
C SER A 9 -5.48 8.81 7.91
N HIS A 10 -4.37 8.06 7.86
CA HIS A 10 -4.21 6.78 8.53
C HIS A 10 -3.28 6.91 9.74
N ALA A 11 -3.48 6.06 10.75
CA ALA A 11 -2.72 6.09 12.00
C ALA A 11 -1.35 5.37 11.91
N PHE A 12 -0.88 5.10 10.70
CA PHE A 12 0.34 4.36 10.40
C PHE A 12 0.86 4.75 9.02
N ASN A 13 2.08 4.34 8.72
CA ASN A 13 2.79 4.78 7.52
C ASN A 13 3.81 3.75 7.07
N SER A 14 3.99 3.69 5.75
CA SER A 14 5.04 2.95 5.05
C SER A 14 6.43 3.55 5.39
N PRO A 15 7.33 2.80 6.06
CA PRO A 15 8.66 3.30 6.43
C PRO A 15 9.62 3.31 5.23
N ILE A 16 10.49 4.32 5.15
CA ILE A 16 11.73 4.28 4.36
C ILE A 16 12.92 4.33 5.32
N PHE A 17 13.87 3.41 5.12
CA PHE A 17 15.02 3.20 5.99
C PHE A 17 16.25 4.01 5.53
N GLU A 18 17.33 3.96 6.32
CA GLU A 18 18.54 4.73 6.06
C GLU A 18 19.25 4.32 4.76
N ASP A 19 19.20 3.04 4.41
CA ASP A 19 19.75 2.49 3.17
C ASP A 19 18.90 2.80 1.92
N GLY A 20 17.76 3.49 2.10
CA GLY A 20 16.84 3.86 1.03
C GLY A 20 15.81 2.79 0.67
N THR A 21 15.89 1.60 1.27
CA THR A 21 14.83 0.58 1.15
C THR A 21 13.59 1.03 1.91
N PHE A 22 12.43 0.48 1.56
CA PHE A 22 11.16 0.82 2.20
C PHE A 22 10.25 -0.39 2.32
N GLU A 23 9.29 -0.34 3.24
CA GLU A 23 8.17 -1.28 3.30
C GLU A 23 6.90 -0.59 2.84
N PHE A 24 6.12 -1.29 2.03
CA PHE A 24 4.87 -0.78 1.50
C PHE A 24 3.69 -1.33 2.30
N ILE A 25 2.93 -0.43 2.93
CA ILE A 25 1.74 -0.79 3.70
C ILE A 25 0.53 -0.12 3.04
N THR A 26 -0.44 -0.91 2.58
CA THR A 26 -1.65 -0.40 1.91
C THR A 26 -2.66 0.20 2.88
N ILE A 27 -3.65 0.92 2.34
CA ILE A 27 -4.79 1.44 3.09
C ILE A 27 -5.65 0.28 3.65
N PRO A 28 -6.45 0.51 4.70
CA PRO A 28 -7.41 -0.47 5.17
C PRO A 28 -8.47 -0.71 4.12
N GLU A 29 -8.99 -1.92 4.10
CA GLU A 29 -10.08 -2.35 3.25
C GLU A 29 -11.41 -2.40 4.04
N ASP A 30 -12.55 -2.62 3.38
CA ASP A 30 -13.85 -2.85 4.04
C ASP A 30 -13.69 -3.93 5.12
N ARG A 31 -14.15 -3.62 6.33
CA ARG A 31 -13.97 -4.48 7.51
C ARG A 31 -14.76 -5.77 7.40
N ASP A 32 -15.88 -5.71 6.69
CA ASP A 32 -16.82 -6.82 6.57
C ASP A 32 -16.53 -7.68 5.34
N LEU A 33 -15.34 -7.53 4.71
CA LEU A 33 -14.96 -8.36 3.57
C LEU A 33 -14.91 -9.83 3.97
N PRO A 34 -15.78 -10.69 3.40
CA PRO A 34 -15.78 -12.10 3.67
C PRO A 34 -14.67 -12.79 2.85
N GLY A 35 -14.27 -13.99 3.27
CA GLY A 35 -13.44 -14.88 2.47
C GLY A 35 -12.16 -15.34 3.17
N GLU A 36 -11.70 -16.52 2.76
CA GLU A 36 -10.47 -17.15 3.27
C GLU A 36 -9.19 -16.45 2.78
N HIS A 37 -9.30 -15.66 1.69
CA HIS A 37 -8.17 -14.98 1.04
C HIS A 37 -7.95 -13.55 1.53
N VAL A 38 -8.69 -13.09 2.55
CA VAL A 38 -8.52 -11.75 3.11
C VAL A 38 -7.18 -11.67 3.83
N VAL A 39 -6.28 -10.84 3.30
CA VAL A 39 -5.01 -10.53 3.95
C VAL A 39 -5.27 -9.50 5.06
N ARG A 40 -4.83 -9.81 6.27
CA ARG A 40 -4.93 -8.93 7.43
C ARG A 40 -3.58 -8.30 7.74
N TYR A 41 -3.60 -7.10 8.29
CA TYR A 41 -2.37 -6.38 8.65
C TYR A 41 -1.41 -7.17 9.54
N GLY A 42 -1.93 -7.96 10.47
CA GLY A 42 -1.14 -8.79 11.38
C GLY A 42 -0.41 -9.94 10.68
N GLN A 43 -0.75 -10.25 9.43
CA GLN A 43 -0.12 -11.28 8.61
C GLN A 43 0.97 -10.70 7.69
N LEU A 44 1.07 -9.37 7.57
CA LEU A 44 2.06 -8.76 6.69
C LEU A 44 3.48 -8.98 7.19
N THR A 45 4.33 -9.40 6.26
CA THR A 45 5.76 -9.60 6.43
C THR A 45 6.55 -8.57 5.64
N SER A 46 7.76 -8.27 6.11
CA SER A 46 8.70 -7.39 5.41
C SER A 46 9.10 -8.01 4.08
N PHE A 47 9.07 -7.19 3.01
CA PHE A 47 9.59 -7.57 1.71
C PHE A 47 11.11 -7.65 1.72
N ASN A 48 11.78 -6.67 2.35
CA ASN A 48 13.25 -6.61 2.38
C ASN A 48 13.86 -7.69 3.28
N ASN A 49 13.13 -8.14 4.30
CA ASN A 49 13.56 -9.16 5.26
C ASN A 49 12.45 -10.21 5.49
N PRO A 50 12.31 -11.19 4.58
CA PRO A 50 11.32 -12.24 4.71
C PRO A 50 11.45 -12.96 6.06
N GLY A 51 10.36 -13.00 6.83
CA GLY A 51 10.32 -13.57 8.19
C GLY A 51 10.20 -12.52 9.31
N LEU A 52 10.47 -11.24 9.02
CA LEU A 52 10.10 -10.15 9.92
C LEU A 52 8.67 -9.69 9.66
N SER A 53 7.96 -9.35 10.73
CA SER A 53 6.60 -8.84 10.64
C SER A 53 6.56 -7.32 10.50
N LEU A 54 5.58 -6.79 9.76
CA LEU A 54 5.33 -5.34 9.68
C LEU A 54 4.49 -4.79 10.85
N ARG A 55 4.17 -5.63 11.84
CA ARG A 55 3.37 -5.26 13.02
C ARG A 55 3.92 -4.05 13.79
N ASP A 56 5.23 -3.83 13.78
CA ASP A 56 5.85 -2.69 14.48
C ASP A 56 5.48 -1.35 13.85
N PHE A 57 5.11 -1.35 12.57
CA PHE A 57 4.66 -0.16 11.85
C PHE A 57 3.14 0.02 11.87
N ILE A 58 2.38 -0.92 12.45
CA ILE A 58 0.92 -0.95 12.39
C ILE A 58 0.34 -1.03 13.81
N PRO A 59 -0.56 -0.11 14.21
CA PRO A 59 -1.22 -0.15 15.51
C PRO A 59 -1.87 -1.51 15.79
N LYS A 60 -1.60 -2.08 16.97
CA LYS A 60 -2.11 -3.41 17.38
C LYS A 60 -3.61 -3.60 17.17
N ARG A 61 -4.41 -2.55 17.40
CA ARG A 61 -5.87 -2.57 17.20
C ARG A 61 -6.32 -2.80 15.75
N LEU A 62 -5.41 -2.71 14.79
CA LEU A 62 -5.66 -2.91 13.37
C LEU A 62 -5.09 -4.23 12.85
N TRP A 63 -4.41 -5.05 13.66
CA TRP A 63 -3.79 -6.28 13.16
C TRP A 63 -4.80 -7.25 12.54
N ASP A 64 -6.03 -7.29 13.07
CA ASP A 64 -7.09 -8.11 12.51
C ASP A 64 -7.88 -7.42 11.40
N PHE A 65 -7.53 -6.19 11.00
CA PHE A 65 -8.24 -5.50 9.92
C PHE A 65 -7.77 -6.00 8.55
N PRO A 66 -8.70 -6.17 7.59
CA PRO A 66 -8.37 -6.36 6.18
C PRO A 66 -7.52 -5.21 5.65
N THR A 67 -6.50 -5.55 4.88
CA THR A 67 -5.71 -4.59 4.12
C THR A 67 -6.11 -4.64 2.65
N HIS A 68 -6.09 -3.51 1.95
CA HIS A 68 -6.49 -3.45 0.53
C HIS A 68 -5.63 -4.33 -0.36
N ASN A 69 -4.35 -4.50 0.00
CA ASN A 69 -3.39 -5.38 -0.68
C ASN A 69 -3.19 -5.08 -2.17
N ASP A 70 -3.52 -3.86 -2.60
CA ASP A 70 -3.29 -3.36 -3.95
C ASP A 70 -2.37 -2.12 -3.92
N PRO A 71 -1.39 -2.01 -4.83
CA PRO A 71 -1.00 -3.02 -5.82
C PRO A 71 -0.38 -4.24 -5.16
N GLU A 72 -0.70 -5.40 -5.72
CA GLU A 72 -0.13 -6.68 -5.34
C GLU A 72 1.09 -6.95 -6.25
N PHE A 73 2.26 -7.17 -5.66
CA PHE A 73 3.54 -7.22 -6.38
C PHE A 73 4.11 -8.63 -6.56
N GLU A 74 3.45 -9.68 -6.09
CA GLU A 74 3.84 -11.08 -6.37
C GLU A 74 3.28 -11.56 -7.71
N THR A 75 2.02 -11.21 -7.98
CA THR A 75 1.22 -11.59 -9.16
C THR A 75 0.89 -10.41 -10.06
N PHE A 76 1.33 -9.21 -9.68
CA PHE A 76 1.26 -7.98 -10.48
C PHE A 76 -0.16 -7.55 -10.83
N THR A 77 -1.04 -7.52 -9.82
CA THR A 77 -2.42 -7.05 -9.98
C THR A 77 -2.64 -5.69 -9.32
N TYR A 78 -3.57 -4.93 -9.87
CA TYR A 78 -4.05 -3.70 -9.25
C TYR A 78 -5.56 -3.55 -9.48
N GLY A 79 -6.32 -3.53 -8.38
CA GLY A 79 -7.76 -3.29 -8.38
C GLY A 79 -8.15 -1.97 -7.70
N ASP A 80 -9.21 -1.34 -8.20
CA ASP A 80 -9.91 -0.26 -7.49
C ASP A 80 -11.35 -0.17 -7.99
N ASN A 81 -12.26 0.34 -7.15
CA ASN A 81 -13.67 0.49 -7.54
C ASN A 81 -13.83 1.74 -8.41
N CYS A 82 -13.57 1.59 -9.70
CA CYS A 82 -13.57 2.69 -10.66
C CYS A 82 -14.91 3.44 -10.74
N GLU A 83 -16.03 2.78 -10.42
CA GLU A 83 -17.36 3.37 -10.46
C GLU A 83 -17.64 4.31 -9.29
N THR A 84 -17.14 3.99 -8.09
CA THR A 84 -17.43 4.75 -6.87
C THR A 84 -16.24 5.54 -6.33
N SER A 85 -15.04 5.31 -6.86
CA SER A 85 -13.78 5.88 -6.39
C SER A 85 -13.27 6.92 -7.40
N PRO A 86 -13.45 8.24 -7.16
CA PRO A 86 -13.00 9.27 -8.09
C PRO A 86 -11.49 9.21 -8.39
N ARG A 87 -10.68 8.72 -7.44
CA ARG A 87 -9.23 8.52 -7.62
C ARG A 87 -8.90 7.47 -8.68
N ALA A 88 -9.82 6.57 -8.97
CA ALA A 88 -9.69 5.46 -9.91
C ALA A 88 -10.35 5.73 -11.27
N ALA A 89 -11.01 6.87 -11.46
CA ALA A 89 -11.75 7.16 -12.68
C ALA A 89 -10.88 7.15 -13.96
N SER A 90 -9.57 7.40 -13.82
CA SER A 90 -8.61 7.32 -14.92
C SER A 90 -8.38 5.89 -15.41
N LEU A 91 -8.57 4.88 -14.55
CA LEU A 91 -8.36 3.45 -14.87
C LEU A 91 -9.40 2.94 -15.88
N LYS A 92 -10.62 3.51 -15.91
CA LYS A 92 -11.71 3.09 -16.82
C LYS A 92 -11.35 3.15 -18.31
N ARG A 93 -10.36 3.95 -18.68
CA ARG A 93 -9.94 4.14 -20.07
C ARG A 93 -8.66 3.40 -20.42
N MET A 94 -8.07 2.70 -19.46
CA MET A 94 -6.80 2.03 -19.66
C MET A 94 -6.99 0.74 -20.44
N VAL A 95 -6.04 0.45 -21.30
CA VAL A 95 -6.02 -0.73 -22.17
C VAL A 95 -4.68 -1.45 -22.07
N ALA A 96 -4.59 -2.64 -22.66
CA ALA A 96 -3.33 -3.37 -22.73
C ALA A 96 -2.24 -2.53 -23.39
N GLY A 97 -1.02 -2.56 -22.83
CA GLY A 97 0.12 -1.73 -23.22
C GLY A 97 0.21 -0.37 -22.53
N ASP A 98 -0.84 0.07 -21.82
CA ASP A 98 -0.74 1.27 -20.96
C ASP A 98 0.02 0.97 -19.66
N PHE A 99 0.51 2.03 -19.00
CA PHE A 99 1.23 1.93 -17.74
C PHE A 99 0.49 2.56 -16.57
N ILE A 100 0.46 1.87 -15.43
CA ILE A 100 0.00 2.41 -14.15
C ILE A 100 1.23 2.70 -13.28
N PHE A 101 1.53 3.98 -13.09
CA PHE A 101 2.57 4.42 -12.16
C PHE A 101 2.00 4.61 -10.74
N PHE A 102 2.70 4.11 -9.73
CA PHE A 102 2.28 4.18 -8.33
C PHE A 102 3.08 5.20 -7.54
N LEU A 103 2.36 6.09 -6.86
CA LEU A 103 2.91 6.98 -5.85
C LEU A 103 2.43 6.55 -4.47
N ALA A 104 3.34 6.48 -3.50
CA ALA A 104 3.01 6.23 -2.10
C ALA A 104 3.59 7.29 -1.19
N ARG A 105 2.90 7.57 -0.08
CA ARG A 105 3.45 8.38 0.99
C ARG A 105 4.36 7.51 1.85
N LEU A 106 5.67 7.79 1.84
CA LEU A 106 6.64 7.11 2.68
C LEU A 106 7.09 8.03 3.82
N THR A 107 7.54 7.40 4.91
CA THR A 107 7.98 8.09 6.12
C THR A 107 9.38 7.66 6.50
N ARG A 108 10.31 8.60 6.47
CA ARG A 108 11.70 8.34 6.84
C ARG A 108 11.77 8.03 8.32
N GLN A 109 12.25 6.83 8.65
CA GLN A 109 12.54 6.46 10.03
C GLN A 109 13.63 7.41 10.56
N THR A 110 13.44 7.89 11.77
CA THR A 110 14.16 9.05 12.30
C THR A 110 15.67 8.82 12.32
N ALA A 111 16.42 9.72 11.70
CA ALA A 111 17.83 9.93 12.06
C ALA A 111 17.90 10.63 13.42
N LYS A 112 18.95 10.34 14.20
CA LYS A 112 19.25 11.10 15.43
C LYS A 112 20.00 12.37 15.06
N ASP A 113 19.76 13.47 15.78
CA ASP A 113 20.62 14.64 15.68
C ASP A 113 22.03 14.36 16.25
N LYS A 114 22.95 15.33 16.14
CA LYS A 114 24.32 15.20 16.67
C LYS A 114 24.37 14.99 18.19
N MET A 115 23.27 15.23 18.89
CA MET A 115 23.11 15.12 20.34
C MET A 115 22.34 13.84 20.74
N GLY A 116 21.93 13.01 19.77
CA GLY A 116 21.20 11.77 19.99
C GLY A 116 19.68 11.92 20.10
N ASN A 117 19.12 13.12 19.91
CA ASN A 117 17.67 13.33 19.95
C ASN A 117 17.02 12.83 18.66
N GLY A 118 15.82 12.24 18.77
CA GLY A 118 15.04 11.85 17.60
C GLY A 118 14.57 13.08 16.83
N LEU A 119 14.90 13.15 15.53
CA LEU A 119 14.32 14.16 14.64
C LEU A 119 12.85 13.85 14.36
N PRO A 120 12.02 14.84 14.00
CA PRO A 120 10.65 14.58 13.56
C PRO A 120 10.64 13.67 12.32
N LEU A 121 9.61 12.84 12.22
CA LEU A 121 9.37 12.00 11.05
C LEU A 121 9.23 12.89 9.80
N GLN A 122 9.95 12.53 8.74
CA GLN A 122 9.86 13.23 7.46
C GLN A 122 8.99 12.40 6.52
N HIS A 123 8.02 13.07 5.89
CA HIS A 123 7.09 12.44 4.97
C HIS A 123 7.25 13.01 3.56
N GLY A 124 7.10 12.16 2.56
CA GLY A 124 7.11 12.56 1.15
C GLY A 124 6.27 11.62 0.31
N PHE A 125 5.93 12.05 -0.91
CA PHE A 125 5.38 11.18 -1.94
C PHE A 125 6.51 10.67 -2.82
N TYR A 126 6.56 9.37 -3.02
CA TYR A 126 7.61 8.67 -3.75
C TYR A 126 7.00 7.84 -4.85
N PHE A 127 7.70 7.76 -5.98
CA PHE A 127 7.43 6.77 -7.00
C PHE A 127 7.93 5.40 -6.50
N VAL A 128 7.01 4.46 -6.33
CA VAL A 128 7.30 3.16 -5.68
C VAL A 128 7.24 1.97 -6.64
N GLY A 129 6.75 2.18 -7.86
CA GLY A 129 6.67 1.12 -8.86
C GLY A 129 5.67 1.44 -9.95
N PHE A 130 5.55 0.51 -10.91
CA PHE A 130 4.57 0.59 -11.97
C PHE A 130 4.18 -0.81 -12.46
N LEU A 131 3.04 -0.90 -13.13
CA LEU A 131 2.64 -2.06 -13.93
C LEU A 131 2.44 -1.63 -15.38
N GLU A 132 2.87 -2.49 -16.31
CA GLU A 132 2.37 -2.48 -17.68
C GLU A 132 1.11 -3.36 -17.72
N ILE A 133 0.05 -2.87 -18.35
CA ILE A 133 -1.21 -3.59 -18.41
C ILE A 133 -1.11 -4.67 -19.49
N GLU A 134 -1.09 -5.93 -19.07
CA GLU A 134 -1.24 -7.06 -20.00
C GLU A 134 -2.71 -7.24 -20.41
N SER A 135 -3.62 -7.18 -19.45
CA SER A 135 -5.06 -7.34 -19.68
C SER A 135 -5.88 -6.61 -18.62
N VAL A 136 -7.14 -6.32 -18.95
CA VAL A 136 -8.11 -5.73 -18.03
C VAL A 136 -9.23 -6.74 -17.78
N LEU A 137 -9.41 -7.13 -16.53
CA LEU A 137 -10.48 -8.04 -16.12
C LEU A 137 -11.84 -7.34 -16.12
N ARG A 138 -12.91 -8.13 -16.19
CA ARG A 138 -14.28 -7.60 -16.11
C ARG A 138 -14.58 -7.09 -14.71
N ASP A 139 -15.46 -6.09 -14.64
CA ASP A 139 -15.92 -5.55 -13.37
C ASP A 139 -16.52 -6.62 -12.45
N VAL A 140 -16.11 -6.57 -11.19
CA VAL A 140 -16.71 -7.36 -10.12
C VAL A 140 -18.00 -6.67 -9.70
N THR A 141 -19.13 -7.21 -10.14
CA THR A 141 -20.47 -6.61 -9.93
C THR A 141 -21.22 -7.14 -8.71
N ARG A 142 -20.62 -8.06 -7.97
CA ARG A 142 -21.19 -8.67 -6.76
C ARG A 142 -20.11 -8.79 -5.69
N ARG A 143 -20.50 -8.71 -4.41
CA ARG A 143 -19.57 -9.00 -3.32
C ARG A 143 -19.08 -10.46 -3.47
N PRO A 144 -17.76 -10.70 -3.32
CA PRO A 144 -17.21 -12.05 -3.27
C PRO A 144 -17.80 -12.85 -2.09
#